data_AF-A0A1A2PK86-F1
#
_entry.id   AF-A0A1A2PK86-F1
#
_cell.length_a   1.000
_cell.length_b   1.000
_cell.length_c   1.000
_cell.angle_alpha   90.00
_cell.angle_beta   90.00
_cell.angle_gamma   90.00
#
_symmetry.space_group_name_H-M   'P 1'
#
loop_
_entity.id
_entity.type
_entity.pdbx_description
1 polymer ?
#
loop_
_entity_poly.entity_id
_entity_poly.type
_entity_poly.pdbx_seq_one_letter_code
_entity_poly.pdbx_strand_id
1 'polypeptide(L)'
;MPRDDSAPASPADPTPRHKAAGTAATLVLLVLHACLYGVSLLVVGLLVMVTDPCGYQKCGDPAWLNRAMTLQSWGGGVLLLVDVVAACYLLAKRRRAFVVPIVGCLAQVVLTVAAVAMEFQAGPV
;
A
#
# COMPACT_ATOMS: atom_id res chain seq x y z
N MET A 1 -21.26 -4.94 -58.82
CA MET A 1 -20.88 -5.37 -57.45
C MET A 1 -20.49 -4.12 -56.67
N PRO A 2 -21.28 -3.66 -55.69
CA PRO A 2 -20.86 -2.59 -54.80
C PRO A 2 -19.81 -3.12 -53.82
N ARG A 3 -18.73 -2.36 -53.58
CA ARG A 3 -17.77 -2.63 -52.51
C ARG A 3 -18.30 -1.95 -51.24
N ASP A 4 -18.51 -2.73 -50.19
CA ASP A 4 -18.79 -2.22 -48.84
C ASP A 4 -17.46 -1.73 -48.24
N ASP A 5 -17.16 -0.45 -48.41
CA ASP A 5 -16.06 0.22 -47.72
C ASP A 5 -16.43 0.36 -46.23
N SER A 6 -16.19 -0.70 -45.46
CA SER A 6 -16.27 -0.68 -44.01
C SER A 6 -15.10 0.14 -43.46
N ALA A 7 -15.33 1.43 -43.23
CA ALA A 7 -14.39 2.29 -42.53
C ALA A 7 -14.04 1.67 -41.15
N PRO A 8 -12.75 1.60 -40.75
CA PRO A 8 -12.40 1.07 -39.45
C PRO A 8 -13.01 1.95 -38.35
N ALA A 9 -13.77 1.33 -37.45
CA ALA A 9 -14.36 2.00 -36.31
C ALA A 9 -13.27 2.77 -35.54
N SER A 10 -13.40 4.10 -35.51
CA SER A 10 -12.50 4.97 -34.77
C SER A 10 -12.52 4.57 -33.29
N PRO A 11 -11.37 4.48 -32.59
CA PRO A 11 -11.34 4.07 -31.19
C PRO A 11 -12.16 5.06 -30.36
N ALA A 12 -13.34 4.61 -29.90
CA ALA A 12 -14.26 5.43 -29.15
C ALA A 12 -13.58 5.95 -27.87
N ASP A 13 -13.51 7.27 -27.73
CA ASP A 13 -13.00 7.93 -26.52
C ASP A 13 -13.87 7.50 -25.32
N PRO A 14 -13.29 6.99 -24.21
CA PRO A 14 -14.06 6.47 -23.10
C PRO A 14 -15.07 7.49 -22.56
N THR A 15 -16.31 7.04 -22.38
CA THR A 15 -17.43 7.87 -21.94
C THR A 15 -17.13 8.56 -20.60
N PRO A 16 -17.68 9.77 -20.34
CA PRO A 16 -17.42 10.55 -19.12
C PRO A 16 -17.63 9.76 -17.82
N ARG A 17 -18.58 8.82 -17.82
CA ARG A 17 -18.91 7.95 -16.70
C ARG A 17 -17.76 6.99 -16.32
N HIS A 18 -17.03 6.47 -17.31
CA HIS A 18 -15.88 5.59 -17.10
C HIS A 18 -14.66 6.36 -16.56
N LYS A 19 -14.50 7.64 -16.96
CA LYS A 19 -13.45 8.52 -16.43
C LYS A 19 -13.71 8.85 -14.95
N ALA A 20 -14.95 9.19 -14.58
CA ALA A 20 -15.35 9.43 -13.19
C ALA A 20 -15.19 8.20 -12.28
N ALA A 21 -15.57 7.02 -12.77
CA ALA A 21 -15.41 5.77 -12.02
C ALA A 21 -13.93 5.45 -11.70
N GLY A 22 -13.01 5.70 -12.65
CA GLY A 22 -11.58 5.49 -12.45
C GLY A 22 -10.98 6.41 -11.38
N THR A 23 -11.41 7.67 -11.33
CA THR A 23 -11.00 8.62 -10.30
C THR A 23 -11.53 8.22 -8.93
N ALA A 24 -12.83 7.88 -8.82
CA ALA A 24 -13.44 7.44 -7.57
C ALA A 24 -12.74 6.18 -7.02
N ALA A 25 -12.48 5.19 -7.87
CA ALA A 25 -11.74 3.98 -7.48
C ALA A 25 -10.33 4.31 -6.96
N THR A 26 -9.61 5.20 -7.65
CA THR A 26 -8.27 5.63 -7.22
C THR A 26 -8.30 6.29 -5.85
N LEU A 27 -9.28 7.18 -5.59
CA LEU A 27 -9.44 7.83 -4.29
C LEU A 27 -9.77 6.83 -3.17
N VAL A 28 -10.69 5.90 -3.43
CA VAL A 28 -11.05 4.84 -2.46
C VAL A 28 -9.83 3.98 -2.13
N LEU A 29 -9.04 3.59 -3.13
CA LEU A 29 -7.83 2.80 -2.90
C LEU A 29 -6.76 3.58 -2.13
N LEU A 30 -6.58 4.88 -2.38
CA LEU A 30 -5.64 5.71 -1.61
C LEU A 30 -6.06 5.84 -0.14
N VAL A 31 -7.36 6.03 0.12
CA VAL A 31 -7.90 6.02 1.49
C VAL A 31 -7.66 4.66 2.15
N LEU A 32 -7.91 3.57 1.42
CA LEU A 32 -7.65 2.23 1.93
C LEU A 32 -6.17 2.01 2.25
N HIS A 33 -5.26 2.49 1.41
CA HIS A 33 -3.81 2.41 1.65
C HIS A 33 -3.40 3.22 2.88
N ALA A 34 -3.92 4.44 3.05
CA ALA A 34 -3.69 5.25 4.24
C ALA A 34 -4.22 4.59 5.52
N CYS A 35 -5.44 4.00 5.46
CA CYS A 35 -6.00 3.22 6.56
C CYS A 35 -5.14 1.99 6.88
N LEU A 36 -4.69 1.26 5.85
CA LEU A 36 -3.82 0.09 6.00
C LEU A 36 -2.50 0.46 6.66
N TYR A 37 -1.89 1.58 6.27
CA TYR A 37 -0.69 2.11 6.92
C TYR A 37 -0.94 2.42 8.41
N GLY A 38 -2.03 3.13 8.72
CA GLY A 38 -2.40 3.45 10.10
C GLY A 38 -2.67 2.21 10.97
N VAL A 39 -3.41 1.23 10.45
CA VAL A 39 -3.64 -0.06 11.13
C VAL A 39 -2.32 -0.80 11.34
N SER A 40 -1.41 -0.75 10.37
CA SER A 40 -0.11 -1.42 10.50
C SER A 40 0.76 -0.80 11.59
N LEU A 41 0.74 0.53 11.74
CA LEU A 41 1.40 1.21 12.86
C LEU A 41 0.79 0.82 14.20
N LEU A 42 -0.54 0.69 14.27
CA LEU A 42 -1.22 0.23 15.47
C LEU A 42 -0.79 -1.20 15.84
N VAL A 43 -0.79 -2.11 14.86
CA VAL A 43 -0.42 -3.52 15.06
C VAL A 43 1.01 -3.64 15.59
N VAL A 44 1.99 -3.04 14.91
CA VAL A 44 3.41 -3.05 15.31
C VAL A 44 3.59 -2.34 16.66
N GLY A 45 2.90 -1.22 16.90
CA GLY A 45 2.94 -0.53 18.20
C GLY A 45 2.39 -1.36 19.36
N LEU A 46 1.37 -2.18 19.13
CA LEU A 46 0.81 -3.09 20.14
C LEU A 46 1.71 -4.32 20.38
N LEU A 47 2.42 -4.78 19.36
CA LEU A 47 3.33 -5.92 19.44
C LEU A 47 4.56 -5.66 20.33
N VAL A 48 4.87 -4.41 20.66
CA VAL A 48 5.86 -4.06 21.70
C VAL A 48 5.58 -4.79 23.02
N MET A 49 4.31 -4.98 23.36
CA MET A 49 3.88 -5.66 24.59
C MET A 49 4.28 -7.15 24.62
N VAL A 50 4.63 -7.75 23.46
CA VAL A 50 5.21 -9.11 23.39
C VAL A 50 6.55 -9.19 24.14
N THR A 51 7.23 -8.06 24.34
CA THR A 51 8.52 -8.01 25.04
C THR A 51 8.41 -7.79 26.56
N ASP A 52 7.21 -7.57 27.11
CA ASP A 52 6.99 -7.46 28.57
C ASP A 52 7.60 -8.61 29.40
N PRO A 53 7.42 -9.90 29.04
CA PRO A 53 8.01 -11.01 29.80
C PRO A 53 9.54 -11.06 29.77
N CYS A 54 10.21 -10.30 28.90
CA CYS A 54 11.68 -10.26 28.81
C CYS A 54 12.35 -9.67 30.05
N GLY A 55 11.60 -9.05 30.95
CA GLY A 55 12.11 -8.66 32.28
C GLY A 55 12.43 -9.85 33.19
N TYR A 56 11.86 -11.03 32.93
CA TYR A 56 11.97 -12.21 33.78
C TYR A 56 12.31 -13.51 33.02
N GLN A 57 12.33 -13.49 31.68
CA GLN A 57 12.70 -14.63 30.83
C GLN A 57 13.71 -14.22 29.76
N LYS A 58 14.33 -15.23 29.11
CA LYS A 58 15.24 -14.97 27.98
C LYS A 58 14.45 -14.55 26.75
N CYS A 59 14.93 -13.51 26.10
CA CYS A 59 14.40 -13.01 24.83
C CYS A 59 15.51 -12.83 23.81
N GLY A 60 15.11 -12.59 22.56
CA GLY A 60 16.00 -12.30 21.44
C GLY A 60 16.64 -10.91 21.49
N ASP A 61 17.18 -10.47 20.35
CA ASP A 61 17.87 -9.18 20.22
C ASP A 61 16.86 -8.01 20.13
N PRO A 62 16.84 -7.07 21.09
CA PRO A 62 15.91 -5.93 21.09
C PRO A 62 16.12 -4.98 19.92
N ALA A 63 17.26 -5.03 19.23
CA ALA A 63 17.47 -4.21 18.04
C ALA A 63 16.49 -4.55 16.90
N TRP A 64 15.93 -5.76 16.87
CA TRP A 64 14.89 -6.13 15.92
C TRP A 64 13.60 -5.33 16.09
N LEU A 65 13.22 -4.98 17.32
CA LEU A 65 12.05 -4.14 17.60
C LEU A 65 12.22 -2.74 17.00
N ASN A 66 13.38 -2.11 17.23
CA ASN A 66 13.66 -0.79 16.67
C ASN A 66 13.71 -0.82 15.13
N ARG A 67 14.27 -1.89 14.54
CA ARG A 67 14.28 -2.10 13.09
C ARG A 67 12.87 -2.26 12.54
N ALA A 68 12.00 -3.03 13.20
CA ALA A 68 10.62 -3.22 12.80
C ALA A 68 9.82 -1.91 12.83
N MET A 69 9.91 -1.14 13.92
CA MET A 69 9.27 0.18 14.02
C MET A 69 9.77 1.15 12.96
N THR A 70 11.09 1.20 12.75
CA THR A 70 11.70 2.09 11.76
C THR A 70 11.27 1.70 10.35
N LEU A 71 11.29 0.40 10.02
CA LEU A 71 10.86 -0.12 8.74
C LEU A 71 9.38 0.20 8.49
N GLN A 72 8.51 -0.04 9.48
CA GLN A 72 7.08 0.20 9.34
C GLN A 72 6.76 1.69 9.19
N SER A 73 7.36 2.54 10.03
CA SER A 73 7.11 3.98 10.02
C SER A 73 7.68 4.67 8.78
N TRP A 74 8.99 4.54 8.55
CA TRP A 74 9.64 5.20 7.42
C TRP A 74 9.35 4.50 6.11
N GLY A 75 9.46 3.16 6.07
CA GLY A 75 9.21 2.38 4.86
C GLY A 75 7.75 2.49 4.41
N GLY A 76 6.79 2.28 5.33
CA GLY A 76 5.37 2.45 5.03
C GLY A 76 4.99 3.89 4.69
N GLY A 77 5.54 4.88 5.41
CA GLY A 77 5.28 6.29 5.15
C GLY A 77 5.78 6.75 3.78
N VAL A 78 7.00 6.35 3.40
CA VAL A 78 7.56 6.63 2.07
C VAL A 78 6.76 5.91 0.98
N LEU A 79 6.35 4.66 1.22
CA LEU A 79 5.53 3.91 0.26
C LEU A 79 4.19 4.59 -0.01
N LEU A 80 3.48 5.02 1.04
CA LEU A 80 2.23 5.76 0.92
C LEU A 80 2.44 7.09 0.17
N LEU A 81 3.51 7.83 0.48
CA LEU A 81 3.84 9.08 -0.19
C LEU A 81 4.06 8.88 -1.70
N VAL A 82 4.86 7.87 -2.06
CA VAL A 82 5.14 7.52 -3.46
C VAL A 82 3.85 7.14 -4.19
N ASP A 83 2.99 6.37 -3.54
CA ASP A 83 1.71 5.94 -4.09
C ASP A 83 0.77 7.13 -4.38
N VAL A 84 0.64 8.05 -3.43
CA VAL A 84 -0.13 9.30 -3.60
C VAL A 84 0.44 10.13 -4.75
N VAL A 85 1.75 10.36 -4.78
CA VAL A 85 2.41 11.16 -5.82
C VAL A 85 2.22 10.53 -7.20
N ALA A 86 2.40 9.22 -7.32
CA ALA A 86 2.23 8.50 -8.57
C ALA A 86 0.76 8.50 -9.03
N ALA A 87 -0.19 8.32 -8.13
CA ALA A 87 -1.62 8.41 -8.43
C ALA A 87 -2.00 9.81 -8.93
N CYS A 88 -1.56 10.87 -8.24
CA CYS A 88 -1.76 12.26 -8.68
C CYS A 88 -1.15 12.53 -10.06
N TYR A 89 0.06 12.04 -10.32
CA TYR A 89 0.74 12.18 -11.61
C TYR A 89 -0.02 11.48 -12.74
N LEU A 90 -0.49 10.25 -12.52
CA LEU A 90 -1.25 9.50 -13.52
C LEU A 90 -2.61 10.12 -13.79
N LEU A 91 -3.30 10.62 -12.76
CA LEU A 91 -4.55 11.37 -12.89
C LEU A 91 -4.33 12.66 -13.69
N ALA A 92 -3.26 13.41 -13.42
CA ALA A 92 -2.90 14.61 -14.17
C ALA A 92 -2.62 14.30 -15.65
N LYS A 93 -2.02 13.13 -15.95
CA LYS A 93 -1.80 12.64 -17.32
C LYS A 93 -3.01 11.97 -17.96
N ARG A 94 -4.19 11.97 -17.32
CA ARG A 94 -5.41 11.26 -17.77
C ARG A 94 -5.18 9.77 -18.06
N ARG A 95 -4.24 9.13 -17.38
CA ARG A 95 -3.95 7.69 -17.46
C ARG A 95 -4.69 6.93 -16.36
N ARG A 96 -4.81 5.60 -16.53
CA ARG A 96 -5.41 4.72 -15.50
C ARG A 96 -4.52 4.71 -14.25
N ALA A 97 -4.98 5.36 -13.19
CA ALA A 97 -4.22 5.52 -11.94
C ALA A 97 -4.47 4.41 -10.91
N PHE A 98 -5.57 3.64 -11.02
CA PHE A 98 -6.00 2.69 -9.99
C PHE A 98 -5.06 1.50 -9.76
N VAL A 99 -4.18 1.17 -10.71
CA VAL A 99 -3.24 0.05 -10.56
C VAL A 99 -2.16 0.38 -9.52
N VAL A 100 -1.77 1.65 -9.42
CA VAL A 100 -0.69 2.08 -8.51
C VAL A 100 -1.09 1.86 -7.04
N PRO A 101 -2.25 2.34 -6.58
CA PRO A 101 -2.72 2.08 -5.22
C PRO A 101 -2.90 0.61 -4.87
N ILE A 102 -3.26 -0.25 -5.82
CA ILE A 102 -3.36 -1.70 -5.58
C ILE A 102 -1.98 -2.27 -5.25
N VAL A 103 -0.97 -1.91 -6.04
CA VAL A 103 0.42 -2.33 -5.79
C VAL A 103 0.93 -1.74 -4.48
N GLY A 104 0.61 -0.47 -4.18
CA GLY A 104 0.91 0.18 -2.89
C GLY A 104 0.36 -0.62 -1.71
N CYS A 105 -0.93 -0.96 -1.74
CA CYS A 105 -1.57 -1.79 -0.71
C CYS A 105 -0.89 -3.15 -0.54
N LEU A 106 -0.57 -3.85 -1.64
CA LEU A 106 0.09 -5.16 -1.57
C LEU A 106 1.49 -5.05 -0.98
N ALA A 107 2.27 -4.06 -1.41
CA ALA A 107 3.59 -3.79 -0.86
C ALA A 107 3.51 -3.43 0.64
N GLN A 108 2.49 -2.68 1.04
CA GLN A 108 2.24 -2.33 2.44
C GLN A 108 1.92 -3.57 3.28
N VAL A 109 1.10 -4.51 2.79
CA VAL A 109 0.84 -5.79 3.49
C VAL A 109 2.13 -6.58 3.68
N VAL A 110 2.94 -6.71 2.62
CA VAL A 110 4.23 -7.42 2.69
C VAL A 110 5.16 -6.77 3.72
N LEU A 111 5.23 -5.45 3.73
CA LEU A 111 6.05 -4.68 4.66
C LEU A 111 5.60 -4.90 6.11
N THR A 112 4.29 -4.89 6.36
CA THR A 112 3.72 -5.18 7.68
C THR A 112 4.02 -6.61 8.13
N VAL A 113 3.89 -7.61 7.27
CA VAL A 113 4.25 -9.00 7.60
C VAL A 113 5.74 -9.11 7.96
N ALA A 114 6.61 -8.44 7.21
CA ALA A 114 8.04 -8.42 7.50
C ALA A 114 8.35 -7.75 8.85
N ALA A 115 7.72 -6.62 9.17
CA ALA A 115 7.89 -5.93 10.45
C ALA A 115 7.43 -6.81 11.63
N VAL A 116 6.25 -7.44 11.52
CA VAL A 116 5.74 -8.36 12.55
C VAL A 116 6.69 -9.54 12.77
N ALA A 117 7.23 -10.14 11.70
CA ALA A 117 8.21 -11.21 11.82
C ALA A 117 9.49 -10.75 12.55
N MET A 118 9.96 -9.53 12.27
CA MET A 118 11.10 -8.94 12.98
C MET A 118 10.81 -8.76 14.48
N GLU A 119 9.61 -8.30 14.87
CA GLU A 119 9.27 -8.14 16.30
C GLU A 119 9.23 -9.46 17.05
N PHE A 120 8.75 -10.54 16.42
CA PHE A 120 8.81 -11.87 17.02
C PHE A 120 10.24 -12.36 17.26
N GLN A 121 11.22 -11.88 16.50
CA GLN A 121 12.64 -12.15 16.77
C GLN A 121 13.16 -11.46 18.04
N ALA A 122 12.48 -10.43 18.54
CA ALA A 122 12.82 -9.75 19.80
C ALA A 122 12.10 -10.35 21.02
N GLY A 123 11.06 -11.16 20.81
CA GLY A 123 10.26 -11.77 21.89
C GLY A 123 10.94 -12.95 22.60
N PRO A 124 10.21 -13.62 23.50
CA PRO A 124 10.68 -14.80 24.22
C PRO A 124 11.09 -15.93 23.29
N VAL A 125 12.19 -16.62 23.62
CA VAL A 125 12.75 -17.76 22.86
C VAL A 125 12.59 -19.09 23.59
#